data_AF-A0A8R1I733-F1
#
_entry.id   AF-A0A8R1I733-F1
#
_cell.length_a   1.000
_cell.length_b   1.000
_cell.length_c   1.000
_cell.angle_alpha   90.00
_cell.angle_beta   90.00
_cell.angle_gamma   90.00
#
_symmetry.space_group_name_H-M   'P 1'
#
loop_
_entity.id
_entity.type
_entity.pdbx_description
1 polymer ?
#
loop_
_entity_poly.entity_id
_entity_poly.type
_entity_poly.pdbx_seq_one_letter_code
_entity_poly.pdbx_strand_id
1 'polypeptide(L)'
;MENEIQQFYSKLFRSNRGPPVIASPIGMEIPPPFLLEAVRAAFRSFPNGKAAGDDKITADLLKSCHDNVINLLTDRFTKYPQSEKVSEK
;
A
#
# COMPACT_ATOMS: atom_id res chain seq x y z
N MET A 1 42.09 28.63 8.83
CA MET A 1 41.39 27.96 7.72
C MET A 1 40.85 26.58 8.10
N GLU A 2 41.65 25.51 8.24
CA GLU A 2 41.10 24.16 8.52
C GLU A 2 40.30 24.08 9.83
N ASN A 3 40.80 24.70 10.91
CA ASN A 3 40.09 24.75 12.18
C ASN A 3 38.75 25.51 12.08
N GLU A 4 38.69 26.56 11.25
CA GLU A 4 37.45 27.32 11.04
C GLU A 4 36.43 26.52 10.22
N ILE A 5 36.90 25.77 9.23
CA ILE A 5 36.07 24.85 8.44
C ILE A 5 35.51 23.74 9.34
N GLN A 6 36.33 23.17 10.23
CA GLN A 6 35.88 22.16 11.18
C GLN A 6 34.87 22.69 12.20
N GLN A 7 35.09 23.91 12.71
CA GLN A 7 34.14 24.58 13.62
C GLN A 7 32.81 24.90 12.93
N PHE A 8 32.86 25.26 11.64
CA PHE A 8 31.66 25.51 10.84
C PHE A 8 30.83 24.24 10.64
N TYR A 9 31.45 23.12 10.25
CA TYR A 9 30.75 21.85 10.05
C TYR A 9 30.29 21.19 11.35
N SER A 10 31.08 21.28 12.41
CA SER A 10 30.68 20.75 13.72
C SER A 10 29.48 21.50 14.31
N LYS A 11 29.31 22.79 14.00
CA LYS A 11 28.09 23.56 14.33
C LYS A 11 26.89 23.17 13.47
N LEU A 12 27.09 22.93 12.16
CA LEU A 12 26.02 22.54 11.24
C LEU A 12 25.33 21.23 11.62
N PHE A 13 26.12 20.24 12.07
CA PHE A 13 25.62 18.91 12.40
C PHE A 13 25.47 18.68 13.92
N ARG A 14 25.68 19.71 14.74
CA ARG A 14 25.37 19.68 16.18
C ARG A 14 23.86 19.77 16.40
N SER A 15 23.17 18.65 16.19
CA SER A 15 21.79 18.52 16.63
C SER A 15 21.76 18.15 18.13
N ASN A 16 21.22 19.03 18.98
CA ASN A 16 20.85 18.70 20.38
C ASN A 16 19.55 17.88 20.44
N ARG A 17 18.87 17.72 19.31
CA ARG A 17 17.74 16.81 19.18
C ARG A 17 18.33 15.46 18.80
N GLY A 18 18.07 14.44 19.61
CA GLY A 18 18.27 13.05 19.17
C GLY A 18 17.60 12.83 17.82
N PRO A 19 17.90 11.71 17.12
CA PRO A 19 17.18 11.35 15.91
C PRO A 19 15.70 11.62 16.16
N PRO A 20 14.99 12.33 15.25
CA PRO A 20 13.56 12.47 15.42
C PRO A 20 13.09 11.05 15.68
N VAL A 21 12.42 10.83 16.81
CA VAL A 21 11.71 9.59 17.02
C VAL A 21 10.72 9.61 15.86
N ILE A 22 11.10 8.93 14.78
CA ILE A 22 10.16 8.49 13.78
C ILE A 22 9.28 7.63 14.64
N ALA A 23 8.17 8.21 15.10
CA ALA A 23 7.13 7.43 15.68
C ALA A 23 6.85 6.41 14.58
N SER A 24 7.31 5.17 14.79
CA SER A 24 6.74 4.02 14.11
C SER A 24 5.25 4.29 14.11
N PRO A 25 4.56 4.28 12.97
CA PRO A 25 3.15 4.69 12.93
C PRO A 25 2.37 3.80 13.90
N ILE A 26 2.22 4.31 15.12
CA ILE A 26 1.48 3.73 16.21
C ILE A 26 0.06 4.17 15.88
N GLY A 27 -0.61 3.24 15.21
CA GLY A 27 -1.85 3.50 14.52
C GLY A 27 -1.80 2.85 13.16
N MET A 28 -1.88 1.52 13.12
CA MET A 28 -2.57 0.88 12.00
C MET A 28 -4.06 1.29 12.11
N GLU A 29 -4.32 2.57 11.83
CA GLU A 29 -5.62 3.07 11.42
C GLU A 29 -6.03 2.20 10.24
N ILE A 30 -7.26 1.70 10.30
CA ILE A 30 -7.85 0.85 9.28
C ILE A 30 -7.51 1.44 7.92
N PRO A 31 -6.85 0.69 7.00
CA PRO A 31 -6.57 1.21 5.68
C PRO A 31 -7.89 1.71 5.07
N PRO A 32 -7.88 2.89 4.42
CA PRO A 32 -9.09 3.44 3.84
C PRO A 32 -9.71 2.43 2.87
N PRO A 33 -11.04 2.40 2.76
CA PRO A 33 -11.73 1.47 1.89
C PRO A 33 -11.25 1.61 0.44
N PHE A 34 -11.21 0.48 -0.28
CA PHE A 34 -10.81 0.49 -1.69
C PHE A 34 -11.83 1.28 -2.51
N LEU A 35 -11.34 2.11 -3.44
CA LEU A 35 -12.19 2.82 -4.39
C LEU A 35 -12.55 1.90 -5.55
N LEU A 36 -13.82 1.95 -5.98
CA LEU A 36 -14.32 1.17 -7.13
C LEU A 36 -13.47 1.40 -8.39
N GLU A 37 -13.16 2.67 -8.68
CA GLU A 37 -12.37 3.04 -9.85
C GLU A 37 -10.93 2.50 -9.79
N ALA A 38 -10.35 2.38 -8.59
CA ALA A 38 -9.02 1.80 -8.42
C ALA A 38 -9.04 0.30 -8.73
N VAL A 39 -10.05 -0.43 -8.26
CA VAL A 39 -10.22 -1.86 -8.55
C VAL A 39 -10.47 -2.09 -10.05
N ARG A 40 -11.31 -1.26 -10.66
CA ARG A 40 -11.56 -1.29 -12.11
C ARG A 40 -10.30 -0.99 -12.92
N ALA A 41 -9.53 0.03 -12.53
CA ALA A 41 -8.27 0.37 -13.18
C ALA A 41 -7.25 -0.77 -13.07
N ALA A 42 -7.16 -1.42 -11.90
CA ALA A 42 -6.31 -2.58 -11.68
C ALA A 42 -6.68 -3.73 -12.63
N PHE A 43 -7.97 -4.06 -12.77
CA PHE A 43 -8.40 -5.10 -13.70
C PHE A 43 -8.04 -4.77 -15.15
N ARG A 44 -8.24 -3.51 -15.58
CA ARG A 44 -7.86 -3.08 -16.92
C ARG A 44 -6.35 -3.14 -17.17
N SER A 45 -5.55 -2.93 -16.13
CA SER A 45 -4.08 -2.92 -16.20
C SER A 45 -3.45 -4.30 -16.42
N PHE A 46 -4.21 -5.39 -16.22
CA PHE A 46 -3.64 -6.73 -16.39
C PHE A 46 -3.15 -6.95 -17.83
N PRO A 47 -2.04 -7.67 -18.05
CA PRO A 47 -1.63 -8.06 -19.40
C PRO A 47 -2.62 -9.09 -19.99
N ASN A 48 -3.02 -8.87 -21.23
CA ASN A 48 -3.91 -9.79 -21.96
C ASN A 48 -3.19 -11.08 -22.36
N GLY A 49 -3.93 -12.17 -22.52
CA GLY A 49 -3.40 -13.43 -23.06
C GLY A 49 -2.50 -14.22 -22.11
N LYS A 50 -2.49 -13.88 -20.81
CA LYS A 50 -1.88 -14.74 -19.79
C LYS A 50 -2.76 -15.94 -19.49
N ALA A 51 -2.13 -17.08 -19.20
CA ALA A 51 -2.81 -18.27 -18.73
C ALA A 51 -3.57 -17.98 -17.41
N ALA A 52 -4.66 -18.70 -17.21
CA ALA A 52 -5.42 -18.63 -15.97
C ALA A 52 -4.56 -19.07 -14.77
N GLY A 53 -4.86 -18.53 -13.59
CA GLY A 53 -4.28 -19.02 -12.34
C GLY A 53 -4.73 -20.45 -12.01
N ASP A 54 -4.30 -20.96 -10.85
CA ASP A 54 -4.77 -22.25 -10.33
C ASP A 54 -6.29 -22.27 -10.11
N ASP A 55 -6.86 -21.09 -9.81
CA ASP A 55 -8.29 -20.81 -9.71
C ASP A 55 -9.04 -20.89 -11.05
N LYS A 56 -8.32 -21.10 -12.17
CA LYS A 56 -8.85 -21.12 -13.54
C LYS A 56 -9.49 -19.79 -13.97
N ILE A 57 -9.16 -18.69 -13.29
CA ILE A 57 -9.64 -17.34 -13.63
C ILE A 57 -8.60 -16.68 -14.55
N THR A 58 -9.05 -16.20 -15.70
CA THR A 58 -8.21 -15.43 -16.64
C THR A 58 -8.33 -13.93 -16.39
N ALA A 59 -7.30 -13.18 -16.77
CA ALA A 59 -7.33 -11.72 -16.76
C ALA A 59 -8.46 -11.18 -17.65
N ASP A 60 -8.76 -11.83 -18.78
CA ASP A 60 -9.83 -11.44 -19.70
C ASP A 60 -11.21 -11.56 -19.04
N LEU A 61 -11.43 -12.60 -18.22
CA LEU A 61 -12.67 -12.74 -17.45
C LEU A 61 -12.83 -11.59 -16.46
N LEU A 62 -11.78 -11.27 -15.69
CA LEU A 62 -11.79 -10.16 -14.73
C LEU A 62 -12.03 -8.80 -15.40
N LYS A 63 -11.48 -8.60 -16.61
CA LYS A 63 -11.70 -7.39 -17.41
C LYS A 63 -13.11 -7.28 -17.96
N SER A 64 -13.74 -8.42 -18.28
CA SER A 64 -15.11 -8.49 -18.82
C SER A 64 -16.19 -8.36 -17.74
N CYS A 65 -15.82 -8.37 -16.46
CA CYS A 65 -16.78 -8.30 -15.37
C CYS A 65 -17.63 -7.02 -15.41
N HIS A 66 -18.91 -7.18 -15.13
CA HIS A 66 -19.83 -6.06 -14.93
C HIS A 66 -19.57 -5.36 -13.60
N ASP A 67 -19.98 -4.09 -13.54
CA ASP A 67 -19.78 -3.21 -12.38
C ASP A 67 -20.32 -3.77 -11.07
N ASN A 68 -21.40 -4.56 -11.12
CA ASN A 68 -21.95 -5.23 -9.94
C ASN A 68 -20.96 -6.20 -9.30
N VAL A 69 -20.17 -6.90 -10.11
CA VAL A 69 -19.12 -7.82 -9.64
C VAL A 69 -17.94 -7.04 -9.08
N ILE A 70 -17.54 -5.95 -9.75
CA ILE A 70 -16.46 -5.08 -9.29
C ILE A 70 -16.82 -4.43 -7.95
N ASN A 71 -18.06 -3.98 -7.77
CA ASN A 71 -18.59 -3.47 -6.50
C ASN A 71 -18.48 -4.51 -5.38
N LEU A 72 -18.92 -5.75 -5.64
CA LEU A 72 -18.87 -6.83 -4.67
C LEU A 72 -17.43 -7.18 -4.27
N LEU A 73 -16.50 -7.19 -5.23
CA LEU A 73 -15.08 -7.44 -4.96
C LEU A 73 -14.46 -6.30 -4.15
N THR A 74 -14.79 -5.05 -4.47
CA THR A 74 -14.31 -3.86 -3.74
C THR A 74 -14.71 -3.89 -2.26
N ASP A 75 -15.97 -4.28 -1.97
CA ASP A 75 -16.45 -4.46 -0.60
C ASP A 75 -15.69 -5.58 0.13
N ARG A 76 -15.43 -6.71 -0.53
CA ARG A 76 -14.61 -7.80 0.04
C ARG A 76 -13.17 -7.39 0.30
N PHE A 77 -12.52 -6.71 -0.65
CA PHE A 77 -11.15 -6.22 -0.49
C PHE A 77 -11.02 -5.21 0.63
N THR A 78 -12.06 -4.41 0.88
CA THR A 78 -12.10 -3.48 2.01
C THR A 78 -12.19 -4.20 3.36
N LYS A 79 -12.91 -5.34 3.40
CA LYS A 79 -13.12 -6.12 4.64
C LYS A 79 -11.98 -7.09 4.95
N TYR A 80 -11.26 -7.57 3.93
CA TYR A 80 -10.21 -8.58 4.09
C TYR A 80 -9.06 -8.14 5.04
N PRO A 81 -8.50 -6.91 4.93
CA PRO A 81 -7.45 -6.43 5.85
C PRO A 81 -7.90 -6.35 7.32
N GLN A 82 -9.21 -6.24 7.57
CA GLN A 82 -9.78 -6.22 8.92
C GLN A 82 -9.98 -7.63 9.47
N SER A 83 -10.20 -8.61 8.60
CA SER A 83 -10.44 -10.01 8.97
C SER A 83 -9.17 -10.77 9.33
N GLU A 84 -8.02 -10.43 8.73
CA GLU A 84 -6.75 -11.13 8.95
C GLU A 84 -6.13 -10.84 10.33
N LYS A 85 -6.55 -9.76 10.99
CA LYS A 85 -6.12 -9.41 12.37
C LYS A 85 -6.61 -10.37 13.45
N VAL A 86 -7.41 -11.39 13.11
CA VAL A 86 -8.06 -12.31 14.06
C VAL A 86 -7.36 -13.68 14.14
N SER A 87 -6.38 -13.96 13.27
CA SER A 87 -5.71 -15.26 13.24
C SER A 87 -4.21 -15.17 13.51
N GLU A 88 -3.83 -14.51 14.60
CA GLU A 88 -2.54 -14.75 15.25
C GLU A 88 -2.83 -15.46 16.58
N LYS A 89 -2.88 -16.80 16.56
CA LYS A 89 -2.96 -17.63 17.75
C LYS A 89 -2.32 -19.00 17.53
#